data_AF-A0AA36FZP5-F1
#
_entry.id   AF-A0AA36FZP5-F1
#
_cell.length_a   1.000
_cell.length_b   1.000
_cell.length_c   1.000
_cell.angle_alpha   90.00
_cell.angle_beta   90.00
_cell.angle_gamma   90.00
#
_symmetry.space_group_name_H-M   'P 1'
#
loop_
_entity.id
_entity.type
_entity.pdbx_description
1 polymer ?
#
loop_
_entity_poly.entity_id
_entity_poly.type
_entity_poly.pdbx_seq_one_letter_code
_entity_poly.pdbx_strand_id
1 'polypeptide(L)'
;MGADSRATAGNIIADKHCEKVHKITESIYACGAGTAADLDQVTKMLSSNLRLMELNTGKKARVITAMRQAKQHLFNYQGYIGAYLLIGGVDPTGPHLYECTANGTTMHKEFAAQGSGSYAAISILERDFKPKMTEAEAKDLVQRALHAAESNFQNFFQFVSIAEFTDKFCIYNINAPGQEMDAKPLPENFQYPTMEGLANIVENVVEHFKLPHFFAFGVGLGANVLLRYTLMNQDRVNALILVNCVHSTCGWVEWGYEKVNQRHLKNYGMTSFVADYLMWHHFGRRIDECSSDIVRQYRVYFQHLPNPTNLSMLIDAYINRTPINFSREGGAAGPQLKVPVLQLVGAGSAFVNETVEVNTRLDPSRSDWIKVSGSCGLVLDDRPEAVTEALMLFLQGLGYFPTMNVVKLMKQIHEAQSGSYAAEQRCVDEC
;
A
#
# COMPACT_ATOMS: atom_id res chain seq x y z
N MET A 1 21.11 5.48 -4.46
CA MET A 1 19.89 6.31 -4.51
C MET A 1 18.90 5.61 -5.41
N GLY A 2 17.64 5.53 -5.02
CA GLY A 2 16.58 4.94 -5.82
C GLY A 2 15.27 5.68 -5.59
N ALA A 3 14.39 5.67 -6.58
CA ALA A 3 13.06 6.27 -6.52
C ALA A 3 12.11 5.50 -7.43
N ASP A 4 10.81 5.57 -7.14
CA ASP A 4 9.76 5.12 -8.05
C ASP A 4 9.58 6.12 -9.21
N SER A 5 8.91 5.69 -10.29
CA SER A 5 8.71 6.53 -11.48
C SER A 5 7.30 7.15 -11.58
N ARG A 6 6.44 6.94 -10.59
CA ARG A 6 5.02 7.34 -10.64
C ARG A 6 4.83 8.72 -10.04
N ALA A 7 4.42 9.71 -10.82
CA ALA A 7 3.96 11.00 -10.31
C ALA A 7 2.43 11.05 -10.34
N THR A 8 1.81 11.51 -9.25
CA THR A 8 0.36 11.67 -9.16
C THR A 8 -0.02 13.14 -9.05
N ALA A 9 -1.14 13.50 -9.68
CA ALA A 9 -1.87 14.73 -9.45
C ALA A 9 -3.18 14.34 -8.77
N GLY A 10 -3.27 14.53 -7.45
CA GLY A 10 -4.35 13.98 -6.65
C GLY A 10 -4.37 12.45 -6.72
N ASN A 11 -5.48 11.88 -7.20
CA ASN A 11 -5.69 10.45 -7.40
C ASN A 11 -5.32 9.95 -8.82
N ILE A 12 -4.90 10.84 -9.72
CA ILE A 12 -4.57 10.50 -11.11
C ILE A 12 -3.06 10.34 -11.24
N ILE A 13 -2.60 9.31 -11.96
CA ILE A 13 -1.19 9.18 -12.33
C ILE A 13 -0.93 10.13 -13.50
N ALA A 14 -0.37 11.29 -13.21
CA ALA A 14 0.00 12.30 -14.19
C ALA A 14 1.18 11.85 -15.07
N ASP A 15 2.15 11.11 -14.48
CA ASP A 15 3.29 10.57 -15.21
C ASP A 15 3.72 9.21 -14.65
N LYS A 16 4.03 8.27 -15.54
CA LYS A 16 4.47 6.90 -15.23
C LYS A 16 5.98 6.74 -15.29
N HIS A 17 6.68 7.70 -15.89
CA HIS A 17 8.11 7.67 -16.17
C HIS A 17 8.82 8.91 -15.62
N CYS A 18 8.31 9.46 -14.52
CA CYS A 18 8.89 10.63 -13.89
C CYS A 18 10.25 10.28 -13.29
N GLU A 19 11.30 11.00 -13.71
CA GLU A 19 12.64 10.86 -13.13
C GLU A 19 12.74 11.65 -11.83
N LYS A 20 12.67 10.94 -10.70
CA LYS A 20 12.71 11.54 -9.34
C LYS A 20 14.10 11.55 -8.71
N VAL A 21 15.11 11.07 -9.43
CA VAL A 21 16.52 11.13 -9.00
C VAL A 21 17.20 12.25 -9.78
N HIS A 22 17.35 13.39 -9.13
CA HIS A 22 17.91 14.59 -9.74
C HIS A 22 19.43 14.61 -9.57
N LYS A 23 20.15 14.78 -10.68
CA LYS A 23 21.59 15.03 -10.66
C LYS A 23 21.85 16.47 -10.20
N ILE A 24 22.61 16.64 -9.12
CA ILE A 24 22.97 17.97 -8.59
C ILE A 24 24.35 18.39 -9.10
N THR A 25 25.35 17.52 -8.95
CA THR A 25 26.69 17.64 -9.56
C THR A 25 27.13 16.26 -10.08
N GLU A 26 28.36 16.14 -10.58
CA GLU A 26 28.90 14.82 -11.00
C GLU A 26 29.02 13.80 -9.86
N SER A 27 29.05 14.24 -8.60
CA SER A 27 29.20 13.35 -7.44
C SER A 27 28.11 13.50 -6.37
N ILE A 28 27.06 14.28 -6.66
CA ILE A 28 25.95 14.55 -5.74
C ILE A 28 24.64 14.39 -6.49
N TYR A 29 23.73 13.61 -5.91
CA TYR A 29 22.37 13.38 -6.38
C TYR A 29 21.38 13.70 -5.26
N ALA A 30 20.17 14.10 -5.64
CA ALA A 30 19.07 14.25 -4.70
C ALA A 30 17.85 13.50 -5.22
N CYS A 31 17.16 12.78 -4.34
CA CYS A 31 15.80 12.33 -4.59
C CYS A 31 14.91 12.81 -3.46
N GLY A 32 13.60 12.80 -3.64
CA GLY A 32 12.73 13.38 -2.63
C GLY A 32 11.26 13.18 -2.88
N ALA A 33 10.47 13.64 -1.92
CA ALA A 33 9.03 13.57 -1.94
C ALA A 33 8.41 14.95 -1.62
N GLY A 34 7.10 15.04 -1.82
CA GLY A 34 6.32 16.27 -1.66
C GLY A 34 5.91 16.85 -3.01
N THR A 35 5.76 18.17 -3.09
CA THR A 35 5.26 18.83 -4.30
C THR A 35 6.29 18.69 -5.42
N ALA A 36 5.88 18.14 -6.56
CA ALA A 36 6.78 17.91 -7.71
C ALA A 36 7.47 19.20 -8.19
N ALA A 37 6.72 20.30 -8.26
CA ALA A 37 7.26 21.61 -8.66
C ALA A 37 8.31 22.14 -7.68
N ASP A 38 8.08 22.01 -6.37
CA ASP A 38 9.01 22.45 -5.34
C ASP A 38 10.30 21.64 -5.39
N LEU A 39 10.20 20.31 -5.51
CA LEU A 39 11.35 19.41 -5.63
C LEU A 39 12.21 19.76 -6.84
N ASP A 40 11.58 19.90 -8.01
CA ASP A 40 12.28 20.19 -9.25
C ASP A 40 12.99 21.56 -9.18
N GLN A 41 12.33 22.59 -8.63
CA GLN A 41 12.94 23.91 -8.52
C GLN A 41 14.03 24.01 -7.46
N VAL A 42 13.84 23.37 -6.30
CA VAL A 42 14.88 23.32 -5.27
C VAL A 42 16.11 22.56 -5.80
N THR A 43 15.92 21.43 -6.47
CA THR A 43 17.06 20.66 -7.01
C THR A 43 17.78 21.38 -8.15
N LYS A 44 17.06 22.08 -9.05
CA LYS A 44 17.65 22.95 -10.09
C LYS A 44 18.43 24.13 -9.49
N MET A 45 17.89 24.76 -8.45
CA MET A 45 18.57 25.83 -7.73
C MET A 45 19.88 25.31 -7.10
N LEU A 46 19.83 24.17 -6.41
CA LEU A 46 21.01 23.55 -5.81
C LEU A 46 22.07 23.21 -6.87
N SER A 47 21.65 22.56 -7.96
CA SER A 47 22.57 22.21 -9.06
C SER A 47 23.26 23.44 -9.62
N SER A 48 22.50 24.50 -9.91
CA SER A 48 23.04 25.75 -10.48
C SER A 48 24.04 26.42 -9.53
N ASN A 49 23.67 26.56 -8.26
CA ASN A 49 24.51 27.22 -7.25
C ASN A 49 25.81 26.45 -7.01
N LEU A 50 25.73 25.12 -6.91
CA LEU A 50 26.91 24.29 -6.69
C LEU A 50 27.80 24.27 -7.93
N ARG A 51 27.21 24.25 -9.14
CA ARG A 51 27.99 24.33 -10.38
C ARG A 51 28.75 25.65 -10.49
N LEU A 52 28.11 26.78 -10.18
CA LEU A 52 28.76 28.09 -10.13
C LEU A 52 29.89 28.12 -9.08
N MET A 53 29.67 27.53 -7.91
CA MET A 53 30.70 27.40 -6.89
C MET A 53 31.89 26.58 -7.39
N GLU A 54 31.67 25.45 -8.06
CA GLU A 54 32.74 24.61 -8.61
C GLU A 54 33.57 25.36 -9.65
N LEU A 55 32.92 26.12 -10.53
CA LEU A 55 33.59 26.93 -11.55
C LEU A 55 34.41 28.06 -10.94
N ASN A 56 33.87 28.76 -9.94
CA ASN A 56 34.55 29.88 -9.29
C ASN A 56 35.74 29.43 -8.42
N THR A 57 35.61 28.29 -7.76
CA THR A 57 36.65 27.81 -6.82
C THR A 57 37.63 26.83 -7.44
N GLY A 58 37.32 26.28 -8.62
CA GLY A 58 38.06 25.18 -9.23
C GLY A 58 38.04 23.88 -8.43
N LYS A 59 37.13 23.75 -7.45
CA LYS A 59 37.04 22.61 -6.53
C LYS A 59 35.67 21.97 -6.61
N LYS A 60 35.62 20.64 -6.56
CA LYS A 60 34.35 19.89 -6.49
C LYS A 60 33.56 20.26 -5.24
N ALA A 61 32.24 20.34 -5.39
CA ALA A 61 31.35 20.62 -4.28
C ALA A 61 31.35 19.48 -3.24
N ARG A 62 31.17 19.84 -1.96
CA ARG A 62 30.98 18.87 -0.87
C ARG A 62 29.49 18.59 -0.67
N VAL A 63 29.14 17.38 -0.24
CA VAL A 63 27.73 16.99 -0.01
C VAL A 63 27.09 17.87 1.07
N ILE A 64 27.85 18.19 2.12
CA ILE A 64 27.40 19.08 3.21
C ILE A 64 27.07 20.50 2.71
N THR A 65 27.69 20.97 1.63
CA THR A 65 27.40 22.29 1.05
C THR A 65 26.03 22.27 0.38
N ALA A 66 25.70 21.20 -0.36
CA ALA A 66 24.38 21.00 -0.95
C ALA A 66 23.30 20.96 0.13
N MET A 67 23.50 20.17 1.18
CA MET A 67 22.57 20.09 2.31
C MET A 67 22.37 21.45 3.00
N ARG A 68 23.44 22.21 3.24
CA ARG A 68 23.33 23.54 3.87
C ARG A 68 22.53 24.54 3.03
N GLN A 69 22.73 24.55 1.71
CA GLN A 69 21.93 25.41 0.82
C GLN A 69 20.46 24.99 0.80
N ALA A 70 20.18 23.68 0.74
CA ALA A 70 18.82 23.15 0.78
C ALA A 70 18.14 23.54 2.09
N LYS A 71 18.81 23.29 3.23
CA LYS A 71 18.34 23.68 4.56
C LYS A 71 18.03 25.16 4.65
N GLN A 72 18.95 26.03 4.23
CA GLN A 72 18.76 27.47 4.36
C GLN A 72 17.58 27.95 3.53
N HIS A 73 17.45 27.43 2.31
CA HIS A 73 16.31 27.74 1.45
C HIS A 73 15.00 27.28 2.09
N LEU A 74 14.85 25.99 2.38
CA LEU A 74 13.61 25.43 2.93
C LEU A 74 13.21 26.04 4.28
N PHE A 75 14.18 26.28 5.16
CA PHE A 75 13.94 26.95 6.44
C PHE A 75 13.40 28.36 6.25
N ASN A 76 13.91 29.14 5.28
CA ASN A 76 13.41 30.50 5.04
C ASN A 76 11.92 30.53 4.65
N TYR A 77 11.43 29.44 4.06
CA TYR A 77 10.02 29.29 3.68
C TYR A 77 9.20 28.50 4.69
N GLN A 78 9.76 28.08 5.83
CA GLN A 78 9.03 27.49 6.98
C GLN A 78 8.01 26.39 6.58
N GLY A 79 8.33 25.57 5.57
CA GLY A 79 7.46 24.50 5.09
C GLY A 79 6.46 24.87 3.98
N TYR A 80 6.39 26.12 3.53
CA TYR A 80 5.58 26.50 2.35
C TYR A 80 6.13 25.90 1.05
N ILE A 81 7.44 25.64 0.99
CA ILE A 81 8.05 24.84 -0.07
C ILE A 81 8.05 23.38 0.41
N GLY A 82 7.15 22.59 -0.15
CA GLY A 82 6.87 21.21 0.27
C GLY A 82 7.88 20.21 -0.28
N ALA A 83 9.18 20.47 -0.17
CA ALA A 83 10.23 19.58 -0.66
C ALA A 83 10.92 18.83 0.50
N TYR A 84 10.87 17.50 0.44
CA TYR A 84 11.55 16.60 1.37
C TYR A 84 12.65 15.86 0.60
N LEU A 85 13.90 16.12 0.94
CA LEU A 85 15.06 15.70 0.15
C LEU A 85 15.90 14.66 0.88
N LEU A 86 16.30 13.62 0.15
CA LEU A 86 17.47 12.80 0.41
C LEU A 86 18.58 13.26 -0.51
N ILE A 87 19.66 13.79 0.07
CA ILE A 87 20.83 14.29 -0.66
C ILE A 87 21.97 13.32 -0.40
N GLY A 88 22.37 12.59 -1.43
CA GLY A 88 23.41 11.56 -1.36
C GLY A 88 24.55 11.86 -2.32
N GLY A 89 25.78 11.59 -1.90
CA GLY A 89 26.94 11.80 -2.76
C GLY A 89 28.25 11.35 -2.15
N VAL A 90 29.32 11.50 -2.91
CA VAL A 90 30.69 11.22 -2.47
C VAL A 90 31.53 12.48 -2.62
N ASP A 91 32.23 12.84 -1.55
CA ASP A 91 33.19 13.94 -1.54
C ASP A 91 34.53 13.49 -0.91
N PRO A 92 35.57 14.35 -0.83
CA PRO A 92 36.88 13.95 -0.29
C PRO A 92 36.86 13.42 1.15
N THR A 93 35.77 13.62 1.89
CA THR A 93 35.61 13.10 3.26
C THR A 93 34.88 11.77 3.32
N GLY A 94 34.37 11.27 2.18
CA GLY A 94 33.71 9.97 2.06
C GLY A 94 32.31 10.05 1.43
N PRO A 95 31.57 8.93 1.47
CA PRO A 95 30.15 8.90 1.11
C PRO A 95 29.30 9.53 2.21
N HIS A 96 28.30 10.32 1.81
CA HIS A 96 27.36 10.95 2.74
C HIS A 96 25.94 10.81 2.24
N LEU A 97 25.01 10.65 3.18
CA LEU A 97 23.57 10.72 2.93
C LEU A 97 22.94 11.63 3.99
N TYR A 98 22.28 12.69 3.52
CA TYR A 98 21.56 13.63 4.35
C TYR A 98 20.08 13.61 4.03
N GLU A 99 19.26 13.58 5.06
CA GLU A 99 17.84 13.87 5.00
C GLU A 99 17.63 15.35 5.30
N CYS A 100 16.79 16.03 4.53
CA CYS A 100 16.38 17.42 4.72
C CYS A 100 14.87 17.54 4.51
N THR A 101 14.16 17.89 5.57
CA THR A 101 12.70 18.05 5.55
C THR A 101 12.30 19.46 5.07
N ALA A 102 11.03 19.63 4.68
CA ALA A 102 10.49 20.91 4.19
C ALA A 102 10.62 22.09 5.18
N ASN A 103 10.73 21.81 6.48
CA ASN A 103 10.94 22.85 7.50
C ASN A 103 12.43 23.17 7.75
N GLY A 104 13.36 22.57 6.99
CA GLY A 104 14.80 22.76 7.14
C GLY A 104 15.47 21.93 8.23
N THR A 105 14.78 20.96 8.83
CA THR A 105 15.41 19.98 9.73
C THR A 105 16.24 19.01 8.92
N THR A 106 17.47 18.74 9.38
CA THR A 106 18.45 17.92 8.67
C THR A 106 19.04 16.84 9.56
N MET A 107 19.22 15.63 9.01
CA MET A 107 19.88 14.52 9.69
C MET A 107 20.88 13.83 8.75
N HIS A 108 22.01 13.39 9.31
CA HIS A 108 22.92 12.46 8.62
C HIS A 108 22.46 11.02 8.86
N LYS A 109 22.44 10.19 7.82
CA LYS A 109 21.87 8.84 7.86
C LYS A 109 22.78 7.84 7.14
N GLU A 110 22.76 6.58 7.56
CA GLU A 110 23.40 5.48 6.79
C GLU A 110 22.49 4.94 5.70
N PHE A 111 21.18 4.92 5.98
CA PHE A 111 20.10 4.66 5.04
C PHE A 111 18.90 5.54 5.40
N ALA A 112 18.06 5.85 4.41
CA ALA A 112 16.84 6.62 4.63
C ALA A 112 15.85 6.34 3.50
N ALA A 113 14.56 6.47 3.79
CA ALA A 113 13.50 6.57 2.79
C ALA A 113 12.65 7.80 3.08
N GLN A 114 12.04 8.36 2.05
CA GLN A 114 11.14 9.51 2.13
C GLN A 114 9.93 9.27 1.25
N GLY A 115 8.87 10.05 1.47
CA GLY A 115 7.61 9.94 0.74
C GLY A 115 6.65 8.91 1.30
N SER A 116 5.53 8.75 0.62
CA SER A 116 4.38 7.96 1.09
C SER A 116 4.69 6.46 1.20
N GLY A 117 5.66 5.94 0.44
CA GLY A 117 6.14 4.56 0.52
C GLY A 117 7.23 4.30 1.55
N SER A 118 7.66 5.32 2.30
CA SER A 118 8.87 5.26 3.13
C SER A 118 8.82 4.23 4.24
N TYR A 119 7.68 4.01 4.91
CA TYR A 119 7.57 3.03 5.99
C TYR A 119 7.85 1.59 5.53
N ALA A 120 7.29 1.19 4.40
CA ALA A 120 7.54 -0.12 3.82
C ALA A 120 9.01 -0.26 3.37
N ALA A 121 9.55 0.78 2.73
CA ALA A 121 10.96 0.80 2.33
C ALA A 121 11.91 0.74 3.55
N ILE A 122 11.63 1.50 4.62
CA ILE A 122 12.41 1.51 5.86
C ILE A 122 12.42 0.12 6.51
N SER A 123 11.30 -0.60 6.52
CA SER A 123 11.26 -1.96 7.10
C SER A 123 12.25 -2.92 6.43
N ILE A 124 12.43 -2.82 5.11
CA ILE A 124 13.40 -3.61 4.36
C ILE A 124 14.82 -3.11 4.62
N LEU A 125 15.02 -1.79 4.63
CA LEU A 125 16.31 -1.18 4.91
C LEU A 125 16.82 -1.55 6.31
N GLU A 126 15.99 -1.42 7.35
CA GLU A 126 16.36 -1.75 8.73
C GLU A 126 16.70 -3.23 8.91
N ARG A 127 15.96 -4.13 8.26
CA ARG A 127 16.16 -5.57 8.38
C ARG A 127 17.44 -6.04 7.70
N ASP A 128 17.71 -5.53 6.50
CA ASP A 128 18.68 -6.14 5.59
C ASP A 128 19.95 -5.29 5.36
N PHE A 129 19.96 -4.02 5.80
CA PHE A 129 21.15 -3.17 5.70
C PHE A 129 22.32 -3.71 6.52
N LYS A 130 23.51 -3.67 5.92
CA LYS A 130 24.77 -4.02 6.58
C LYS A 130 25.81 -2.94 6.28
N PRO A 131 26.65 -2.57 7.25
CA PRO A 131 27.80 -1.72 6.95
C PRO A 131 28.70 -2.39 5.91
N LYS A 132 29.24 -1.61 4.97
CA LYS A 132 30.20 -2.05 3.93
C LYS A 132 29.66 -3.11 2.95
N MET A 133 28.37 -3.02 2.57
CA MET A 133 27.81 -3.80 1.47
C MET A 133 28.56 -3.56 0.15
N THR A 134 28.60 -4.58 -0.69
CA THR A 134 29.04 -4.44 -2.08
C THR A 134 28.03 -3.63 -2.90
N GLU A 135 28.45 -3.09 -4.04
CA GLU A 135 27.55 -2.33 -4.92
C GLU A 135 26.33 -3.15 -5.37
N ALA A 136 26.53 -4.44 -5.67
CA ALA A 136 25.47 -5.33 -6.11
C ALA A 136 24.44 -5.58 -5.00
N GLU A 137 24.91 -5.86 -3.77
CA GLU A 137 24.02 -6.05 -2.61
C GLU A 137 23.26 -4.76 -2.27
N ALA A 138 23.91 -3.60 -2.36
CA ALA A 138 23.28 -2.32 -2.08
C ALA A 138 22.22 -1.97 -3.13
N LYS A 139 22.47 -2.25 -4.41
CA LYS A 139 21.48 -2.08 -5.50
C LYS A 139 20.28 -2.99 -5.31
N ASP A 140 20.51 -4.26 -5.02
CA ASP A 140 19.46 -5.23 -4.70
C ASP A 140 18.61 -4.76 -3.51
N LEU A 141 19.24 -4.34 -2.41
CA LEU A 141 18.53 -3.84 -1.24
C LEU A 141 17.65 -2.62 -1.55
N VAL A 142 18.16 -1.65 -2.31
CA VAL A 142 17.39 -0.47 -2.71
C VAL A 142 16.22 -0.84 -3.61
N GLN A 143 16.42 -1.77 -4.56
CA GLN A 143 15.37 -2.23 -5.44
C GLN A 143 14.24 -2.92 -4.66
N ARG A 144 14.59 -3.81 -3.71
CA ARG A 144 13.61 -4.47 -2.83
C ARG A 144 12.87 -3.47 -1.95
N ALA A 145 13.56 -2.47 -1.41
CA ALA A 145 12.92 -1.42 -0.63
C ALA A 145 11.92 -0.58 -1.45
N LEU A 146 12.26 -0.26 -2.71
CA LEU A 146 11.36 0.45 -3.62
C LEU A 146 10.14 -0.39 -3.99
N HIS A 147 10.33 -1.65 -4.34
CA HIS A 147 9.21 -2.53 -4.65
C HIS A 147 8.35 -2.78 -3.40
N ALA A 148 8.91 -2.83 -2.19
CA ALA A 148 8.15 -3.05 -0.96
C ALA A 148 7.16 -1.92 -0.70
N ALA A 149 7.51 -0.72 -1.16
CA ALA A 149 6.60 0.40 -1.16
C ALA A 149 5.37 0.15 -2.06
N GLU A 150 5.43 -0.72 -3.09
CA GLU A 150 4.43 -0.97 -4.15
C GLU A 150 3.29 -1.97 -3.82
N SER A 151 2.98 -2.25 -2.55
CA SER A 151 2.05 -3.34 -2.13
C SER A 151 0.52 -3.12 -2.38
N ASN A 152 -0.31 -4.16 -2.26
CA ASN A 152 -1.78 -4.10 -2.49
C ASN A 152 -2.58 -3.12 -1.61
N PHE A 153 -2.04 -2.73 -0.46
CA PHE A 153 -2.66 -1.70 0.39
C PHE A 153 -2.02 -0.32 0.18
N GLN A 154 -1.06 -0.22 -0.73
CA GLN A 154 -0.30 0.99 -1.00
C GLN A 154 -1.25 2.13 -1.39
N ASN A 155 -2.11 1.96 -2.40
CA ASN A 155 -2.98 3.06 -2.84
C ASN A 155 -3.91 3.56 -1.72
N PHE A 156 -4.42 2.64 -0.88
CA PHE A 156 -5.26 3.00 0.26
C PHE A 156 -4.47 3.71 1.36
N PHE A 157 -3.40 3.13 1.89
CA PHE A 157 -2.60 3.75 2.96
C PHE A 157 -1.77 4.96 2.50
N GLN A 158 -1.59 5.16 1.19
CA GLN A 158 -0.95 6.33 0.59
C GLN A 158 -1.92 7.45 0.23
N PHE A 159 -3.22 7.26 0.45
CA PHE A 159 -4.17 8.34 0.27
C PHE A 159 -3.76 9.50 1.19
N VAL A 160 -3.47 10.68 0.61
CA VAL A 160 -2.71 11.78 1.27
C VAL A 160 -3.31 12.22 2.61
N SER A 161 -4.60 11.97 2.84
CA SER A 161 -5.28 12.29 4.10
C SER A 161 -5.47 11.11 5.05
N ILE A 162 -5.17 9.87 4.64
CA ILE A 162 -5.06 8.74 5.56
C ILE A 162 -3.79 8.86 6.41
N ALA A 163 -2.75 9.57 5.96
CA ALA A 163 -1.47 9.68 6.68
C ALA A 163 -1.62 10.06 8.17
N GLU A 164 -2.45 11.07 8.49
CA GLU A 164 -2.72 11.49 9.88
C GLU A 164 -3.36 10.37 10.72
N PHE A 165 -4.20 9.55 10.08
CA PHE A 165 -4.85 8.41 10.69
C PHE A 165 -3.89 7.21 10.81
N THR A 166 -3.16 6.85 9.74
CA THR A 166 -2.19 5.75 9.76
C THR A 166 -1.01 5.99 10.69
N ASP A 167 -0.60 7.25 10.90
CA ASP A 167 0.46 7.62 11.84
C ASP A 167 0.11 7.25 13.30
N LYS A 168 -1.15 6.89 13.58
CA LYS A 168 -1.58 6.37 14.89
C LYS A 168 -1.35 4.88 15.07
N PHE A 169 -0.99 4.17 14.02
CA PHE A 169 -0.84 2.71 14.02
C PHE A 169 0.58 2.28 13.69
N CYS A 170 1.01 1.19 14.30
CA CYS A 170 2.08 0.37 13.76
C CYS A 170 1.44 -0.67 12.85
N ILE A 171 1.76 -0.64 11.55
CA ILE A 171 1.11 -1.48 10.53
C ILE A 171 1.99 -2.70 10.23
N TYR A 172 1.42 -3.90 10.42
CA TYR A 172 2.04 -5.17 10.06
C TYR A 172 1.35 -5.76 8.84
N ASN A 173 2.00 -5.67 7.68
CA ASN A 173 1.50 -6.29 6.44
C ASN A 173 1.96 -7.76 6.37
N ILE A 174 1.00 -8.67 6.24
CA ILE A 174 1.26 -10.11 6.12
C ILE A 174 1.08 -10.52 4.66
N ASN A 175 2.14 -11.05 4.05
CA ASN A 175 2.06 -11.67 2.73
C ASN A 175 1.79 -13.17 2.90
N ALA A 176 0.89 -13.72 2.07
CA ALA A 176 0.74 -15.16 1.97
C ALA A 176 2.02 -15.78 1.40
N PRO A 177 2.39 -17.02 1.77
CA PRO A 177 3.64 -17.64 1.34
C PRO A 177 3.83 -17.60 -0.18
N GLY A 178 5.01 -17.18 -0.62
CA GLY A 178 5.34 -17.10 -2.04
C GLY A 178 4.67 -15.94 -2.78
N GLN A 179 3.91 -15.07 -2.09
CA GLN A 179 3.36 -13.82 -2.63
C GLN A 179 4.14 -12.60 -2.17
N GLU A 180 5.10 -12.76 -1.27
CA GLU A 180 6.04 -11.72 -0.92
C GLU A 180 6.90 -11.30 -2.12
N MET A 181 7.49 -10.12 -1.98
CA MET A 181 8.43 -9.58 -2.94
C MET A 181 9.59 -10.53 -3.21
N ASP A 182 9.96 -10.68 -4.49
CA ASP A 182 11.07 -11.53 -4.94
C ASP A 182 10.94 -13.00 -4.51
N ALA A 183 9.73 -13.43 -4.16
CA ALA A 183 9.45 -14.81 -3.84
C ALA A 183 9.95 -15.72 -4.96
N LYS A 184 10.90 -16.59 -4.62
CA LYS A 184 11.34 -17.64 -5.53
C LYS A 184 10.17 -18.59 -5.82
N PRO A 185 10.14 -19.23 -6.99
CA PRO A 185 9.20 -20.33 -7.25
C PRO A 185 9.26 -21.35 -6.11
N LEU A 186 8.11 -21.63 -5.51
CA LEU A 186 7.99 -22.66 -4.50
C LEU A 186 8.30 -24.04 -5.13
N PRO A 187 8.93 -24.96 -4.39
CA PRO A 187 9.21 -26.31 -4.90
C PRO A 187 7.94 -27.01 -5.43
N GLU A 188 8.07 -27.85 -6.45
CA GLU A 188 6.91 -28.55 -7.04
C GLU A 188 6.14 -29.44 -6.04
N ASN A 189 6.84 -29.97 -5.04
CA ASN A 189 6.28 -30.79 -3.97
C ASN A 189 5.87 -29.98 -2.72
N PHE A 190 5.94 -28.65 -2.78
CA PHE A 190 5.53 -27.79 -1.68
C PHE A 190 4.03 -27.93 -1.42
N GLN A 191 3.67 -28.28 -0.19
CA GLN A 191 2.27 -28.28 0.23
C GLN A 191 1.89 -26.88 0.69
N TYR A 192 1.14 -26.19 -0.15
CA TYR A 192 0.64 -24.86 0.18
C TYR A 192 -0.35 -24.93 1.36
N PRO A 193 -0.27 -24.02 2.35
CA PRO A 193 -1.19 -24.03 3.49
C PRO A 193 -2.66 -23.88 3.07
N THR A 194 -3.57 -24.55 3.78
CA THR A 194 -5.02 -24.28 3.67
C THR A 194 -5.34 -22.90 4.25
N MET A 195 -6.58 -22.43 4.12
CA MET A 195 -7.00 -21.17 4.75
C MET A 195 -6.83 -21.17 6.27
N GLU A 196 -7.02 -22.31 6.94
CA GLU A 196 -6.68 -22.49 8.36
C GLU A 196 -5.18 -22.43 8.61
N GLY A 197 -4.38 -23.05 7.72
CA GLY A 197 -2.92 -22.96 7.78
C GLY A 197 -2.42 -21.52 7.62
N LEU A 198 -3.05 -20.72 6.75
CA LEU A 198 -2.77 -19.29 6.63
C LEU A 198 -3.17 -18.50 7.88
N ALA A 199 -4.26 -18.88 8.56
CA ALA A 199 -4.62 -18.28 9.85
C ALA A 199 -3.57 -18.58 10.93
N ASN A 200 -2.97 -19.78 10.92
CA ASN A 200 -1.85 -20.10 11.82
C ASN A 200 -0.59 -19.27 11.52
N ILE A 201 -0.37 -18.86 10.28
CA ILE A 201 0.71 -17.92 9.93
C ILE A 201 0.46 -16.56 10.59
N VAL A 202 -0.79 -16.09 10.64
CA VAL A 202 -1.15 -14.87 11.39
C VAL A 202 -0.78 -15.02 12.87
N GLU A 203 -1.08 -16.16 13.50
CA GLU A 203 -0.67 -16.41 14.90
C GLU A 203 0.85 -16.36 15.07
N ASN A 204 1.61 -17.00 14.18
CA ASN A 204 3.07 -16.96 14.24
C ASN A 204 3.63 -15.52 14.19
N VAL A 205 3.03 -14.66 13.37
CA VAL A 205 3.40 -13.23 13.28
C VAL A 205 3.06 -12.51 14.59
N VAL A 206 1.85 -12.71 15.11
CA VAL A 206 1.39 -12.12 16.38
C VAL A 206 2.29 -12.53 17.54
N GLU A 207 2.66 -13.81 17.63
CA GLU A 207 3.57 -14.33 18.66
C GLU A 207 5.00 -13.79 18.50
N HIS A 208 5.53 -13.77 17.27
CA HIS A 208 6.88 -13.29 16.98
C HIS A 208 7.07 -11.83 17.39
N PHE A 209 6.12 -10.97 17.02
CA PHE A 209 6.14 -9.55 17.37
C PHE A 209 5.51 -9.24 18.73
N LYS A 210 5.01 -10.26 19.44
CA LYS A 210 4.40 -10.16 20.78
C LYS A 210 3.28 -9.11 20.84
N LEU A 211 2.38 -9.14 19.85
CA LEU A 211 1.29 -8.17 19.75
C LEU A 211 0.18 -8.53 20.74
N PRO A 212 -0.04 -7.76 21.82
CA PRO A 212 -1.01 -8.13 22.85
C PRO A 212 -2.45 -7.92 22.38
N HIS A 213 -2.68 -6.80 21.68
CA HIS A 213 -3.95 -6.49 21.06
C HIS A 213 -3.72 -5.75 19.74
N PHE A 214 -4.58 -5.98 18.74
CA PHE A 214 -4.47 -5.35 17.43
C PHE A 214 -5.82 -5.25 16.71
N PHE A 215 -5.86 -4.41 15.68
CA PHE A 215 -6.94 -4.37 14.70
C PHE A 215 -6.60 -5.25 13.51
N ALA A 216 -7.53 -6.13 13.12
CA ALA A 216 -7.34 -7.02 11.98
C ALA A 216 -8.03 -6.41 10.76
N PHE A 217 -7.30 -6.21 9.66
CA PHE A 217 -7.82 -5.62 8.43
C PHE A 217 -7.56 -6.55 7.24
N GLY A 218 -8.61 -7.07 6.61
CA GLY A 218 -8.50 -8.06 5.54
C GLY A 218 -9.40 -7.78 4.35
N VAL A 219 -8.93 -8.18 3.16
CA VAL A 219 -9.65 -8.05 1.89
C VAL A 219 -9.78 -9.42 1.23
N GLY A 220 -10.98 -9.80 0.80
CA GLY A 220 -11.24 -11.05 0.08
C GLY A 220 -10.72 -12.27 0.83
N LEU A 221 -9.72 -12.95 0.25
CA LEU A 221 -9.01 -14.06 0.87
C LEU A 221 -8.42 -13.69 2.23
N GLY A 222 -7.78 -12.53 2.36
CA GLY A 222 -7.23 -12.05 3.63
C GLY A 222 -8.33 -11.82 4.68
N ALA A 223 -9.51 -11.37 4.26
CA ALA A 223 -10.67 -11.23 5.14
C ALA A 223 -11.16 -12.60 5.65
N ASN A 224 -11.19 -13.62 4.78
CA ASN A 224 -11.50 -15.00 5.17
C ASN A 224 -10.50 -15.54 6.20
N VAL A 225 -9.20 -15.37 5.94
CA VAL A 225 -8.12 -15.81 6.85
C VAL A 225 -8.22 -15.12 8.21
N LEU A 226 -8.40 -13.79 8.23
CA LEU A 226 -8.51 -13.04 9.48
C LEU A 226 -9.80 -13.33 10.24
N LEU A 227 -10.90 -13.64 9.55
CA LEU A 227 -12.13 -14.09 10.21
C LEU A 227 -11.93 -15.44 10.91
N ARG A 228 -11.24 -16.40 10.27
CA ARG A 228 -10.87 -17.69 10.91
C ARG A 228 -9.98 -17.48 12.13
N TYR A 229 -8.92 -16.67 11.96
CA TYR A 229 -8.00 -16.34 13.02
C TYR A 229 -8.74 -15.72 14.22
N THR A 230 -9.60 -14.74 13.95
CA THR A 230 -10.30 -13.99 15.00
C THR A 230 -11.26 -14.89 15.76
N LEU A 231 -11.98 -15.81 15.12
CA LEU A 231 -12.86 -16.76 15.81
C LEU A 231 -12.13 -17.60 16.86
N MET A 232 -10.84 -17.91 16.63
CA MET A 232 -10.00 -18.68 17.55
C MET A 232 -9.29 -17.81 18.60
N ASN A 233 -9.06 -16.52 18.30
CA ASN A 233 -8.21 -15.62 19.10
C ASN A 233 -8.91 -14.30 19.46
N GLN A 234 -10.20 -14.36 19.82
CA GLN A 234 -11.04 -13.17 20.02
C GLN A 234 -10.49 -12.19 21.07
N ASP A 235 -9.80 -12.67 22.10
CA ASP A 235 -9.27 -11.83 23.18
C ASP A 235 -8.11 -10.92 22.73
N ARG A 236 -7.47 -11.22 21.59
CA ARG A 236 -6.36 -10.43 21.02
C ARG A 236 -6.80 -9.43 19.96
N VAL A 237 -7.99 -9.57 19.40
CA VAL A 237 -8.45 -8.73 18.29
C VAL A 237 -9.41 -7.67 18.81
N ASN A 238 -9.00 -6.39 18.78
CA ASN A 238 -9.83 -5.29 19.25
C ASN A 238 -11.02 -5.00 18.33
N ALA A 239 -10.80 -5.09 17.02
CA ALA A 239 -11.83 -4.99 16.00
C ALA A 239 -11.37 -5.68 14.72
N LEU A 240 -12.33 -6.18 13.94
CA LEU A 240 -12.10 -6.87 12.69
C LEU A 240 -12.74 -6.09 11.53
N ILE A 241 -11.94 -5.73 10.53
CA ILE A 241 -12.37 -4.99 9.36
C ILE A 241 -12.25 -5.90 8.14
N LEU A 242 -13.38 -6.10 7.47
CA LEU A 242 -13.57 -7.09 6.41
C LEU A 242 -14.04 -6.41 5.14
N VAL A 243 -13.23 -6.46 4.08
CA VAL A 243 -13.60 -5.98 2.75
C VAL A 243 -13.86 -7.17 1.84
N ASN A 244 -15.00 -7.23 1.16
CA ASN A 244 -15.36 -8.33 0.24
C ASN A 244 -15.20 -9.74 0.87
N CYS A 245 -15.53 -9.90 2.14
CA CYS A 245 -15.35 -11.17 2.85
C CYS A 245 -16.37 -12.22 2.41
N VAL A 246 -15.88 -13.43 2.14
CA VAL A 246 -16.68 -14.61 1.80
C VAL A 246 -16.47 -15.67 2.88
N HIS A 247 -17.54 -16.18 3.48
CA HIS A 247 -17.44 -17.26 4.50
C HIS A 247 -17.65 -18.66 3.93
N SER A 248 -18.26 -18.78 2.75
CA SER A 248 -18.74 -20.04 2.18
C SER A 248 -17.66 -20.76 1.36
N THR A 249 -17.94 -22.00 0.97
CA THR A 249 -17.14 -22.73 -0.01
C THR A 249 -17.23 -22.08 -1.40
N CYS A 250 -16.23 -22.31 -2.25
CA CYS A 250 -16.27 -21.87 -3.65
C CYS A 250 -17.51 -22.42 -4.37
N GLY A 251 -18.24 -21.56 -5.09
CA GLY A 251 -19.39 -21.98 -5.88
C GLY A 251 -18.96 -22.80 -7.11
N TRP A 252 -19.82 -23.67 -7.65
CA TRP A 252 -19.43 -24.57 -8.77
C TRP A 252 -18.95 -23.81 -10.02
N VAL A 253 -19.55 -22.66 -10.32
CA VAL A 253 -19.17 -21.81 -11.46
C VAL A 253 -17.85 -21.10 -11.19
N GLU A 254 -17.68 -20.53 -10.00
CA GLU A 254 -16.43 -19.93 -9.51
C GLU A 254 -15.29 -20.97 -9.57
N TRP A 255 -15.52 -22.18 -9.03
CA TRP A 255 -14.60 -23.31 -9.03
C TRP A 255 -14.17 -23.71 -10.45
N GLY A 256 -15.12 -23.78 -11.39
CA GLY A 256 -14.84 -24.16 -12.78
C GLY A 256 -13.92 -23.16 -13.48
N TYR A 257 -14.19 -21.86 -13.34
CA TYR A 257 -13.33 -20.81 -13.89
C TYR A 257 -11.98 -20.75 -13.17
N GLU A 258 -11.95 -20.83 -11.84
CA GLU A 258 -10.71 -20.75 -11.07
C GLU A 258 -9.80 -21.96 -11.32
N LYS A 259 -10.35 -23.18 -11.51
CA LYS A 259 -9.56 -24.37 -11.87
C LYS A 259 -8.96 -24.29 -13.27
N VAL A 260 -9.69 -23.76 -14.25
CA VAL A 260 -9.15 -23.52 -15.59
C VAL A 260 -8.00 -22.51 -15.52
N ASN A 261 -8.19 -21.40 -14.80
CA ASN A 261 -7.15 -20.39 -14.62
C ASN A 261 -5.93 -20.91 -13.85
N GLN A 262 -6.13 -21.68 -12.79
CA GLN A 262 -5.06 -22.30 -12.01
C GLN A 262 -4.22 -23.26 -12.88
N ARG A 263 -4.87 -24.06 -13.72
CA ARG A 263 -4.18 -24.93 -14.68
C ARG A 263 -3.43 -24.14 -15.74
N HIS A 264 -3.96 -23.00 -16.19
CA HIS A 264 -3.27 -22.12 -17.11
C HIS A 264 -2.05 -21.43 -16.47
N LEU A 265 -2.21 -20.87 -15.27
CA LEU A 265 -1.12 -20.27 -14.49
C LEU A 265 0.03 -21.25 -14.29
N LYS A 266 -0.28 -22.51 -13.93
CA LYS A 266 0.72 -23.54 -13.66
C LYS A 266 1.47 -23.99 -14.91
N ASN A 267 0.79 -24.16 -16.05
CA ASN A 267 1.38 -24.75 -17.25
C ASN A 267 1.89 -23.74 -18.27
N TYR A 268 1.29 -22.56 -18.32
CA TYR A 268 1.52 -21.54 -19.35
C TYR A 268 1.85 -20.16 -18.77
N GLY A 269 1.83 -19.99 -17.46
CA GLY A 269 2.05 -18.70 -16.79
C GLY A 269 0.86 -17.74 -16.97
N MET A 270 1.14 -16.44 -16.86
CA MET A 270 0.13 -15.40 -16.97
C MET A 270 -0.24 -15.14 -18.45
N THR A 271 -1.32 -15.76 -18.92
CA THR A 271 -1.88 -15.51 -20.26
C THR A 271 -2.90 -14.36 -20.23
N SER A 272 -3.24 -13.78 -21.37
CA SER A 272 -4.30 -12.76 -21.45
C SER A 272 -5.64 -13.24 -20.89
N PHE A 273 -5.97 -14.51 -21.10
CA PHE A 273 -7.18 -15.14 -20.55
C PHE A 273 -7.16 -15.15 -19.00
N VAL A 274 -6.03 -15.51 -18.40
CA VAL A 274 -5.87 -15.51 -16.93
C VAL A 274 -5.93 -14.08 -16.38
N ALA A 275 -5.26 -13.15 -17.05
CA ALA A 275 -5.29 -11.74 -16.65
C ALA A 275 -6.72 -11.18 -16.73
N ASP A 276 -7.47 -11.46 -17.79
CA ASP A 276 -8.87 -11.04 -17.93
C ASP A 276 -9.77 -11.64 -16.85
N TYR A 277 -9.53 -12.90 -16.46
CA TYR A 277 -10.23 -13.50 -15.34
C TYR A 277 -9.92 -12.80 -14.01
N LEU A 278 -8.64 -12.55 -13.72
CA LEU A 278 -8.24 -11.85 -12.49
C LEU A 278 -8.81 -10.43 -12.44
N MET A 279 -8.86 -9.74 -13.59
CA MET A 279 -9.54 -8.45 -13.73
C MET A 279 -11.03 -8.59 -13.41
N TRP A 280 -11.73 -9.57 -13.97
CA TRP A 280 -13.14 -9.81 -13.66
C TRP A 280 -13.37 -10.14 -12.17
N HIS A 281 -12.51 -10.95 -11.56
CA HIS A 281 -12.61 -11.33 -10.15
C HIS A 281 -12.51 -10.11 -9.21
N HIS A 282 -11.62 -9.15 -9.51
CA HIS A 282 -11.40 -7.97 -8.67
C HIS A 282 -12.37 -6.82 -8.95
N PHE A 283 -12.71 -6.56 -10.22
CA PHE A 283 -13.54 -5.41 -10.60
C PHE A 283 -15.03 -5.77 -10.73
N GLY A 284 -15.36 -7.05 -10.86
CA GLY A 284 -16.71 -7.53 -11.07
C GLY A 284 -17.19 -7.37 -12.52
N ARG A 285 -18.51 -7.45 -12.71
CA ARG A 285 -19.14 -7.44 -14.05
C ARG A 285 -19.20 -6.07 -14.71
N ARG A 286 -18.99 -5.00 -13.93
CA ARG A 286 -19.13 -3.59 -14.36
C ARG A 286 -17.79 -2.88 -14.33
N ILE A 287 -16.79 -3.52 -14.94
CA ILE A 287 -15.41 -3.01 -15.03
C ILE A 287 -15.35 -1.67 -15.80
N ASP A 288 -16.32 -1.43 -16.66
CA ASP A 288 -16.53 -0.21 -17.44
C ASP A 288 -17.01 0.98 -16.60
N GLU A 289 -17.65 0.73 -15.45
CA GLU A 289 -18.03 1.78 -14.49
C GLU A 289 -16.87 2.19 -13.56
N CYS A 290 -15.75 1.46 -13.62
CA CYS A 290 -14.56 1.72 -12.80
C CYS A 290 -13.69 2.80 -13.44
N SER A 291 -12.86 3.47 -12.63
CA SER A 291 -11.81 4.33 -13.18
C SER A 291 -10.93 3.55 -14.17
N SER A 292 -10.85 4.05 -15.41
CA SER A 292 -10.09 3.44 -16.50
C SER A 292 -8.60 3.30 -16.16
N ASP A 293 -8.07 4.19 -15.32
CA ASP A 293 -6.70 4.16 -14.85
C ASP A 293 -6.45 3.03 -13.85
N ILE A 294 -7.36 2.82 -12.90
CA ILE A 294 -7.28 1.70 -11.94
C ILE A 294 -7.36 0.38 -12.69
N VAL A 295 -8.30 0.28 -13.64
CA VAL A 295 -8.45 -0.90 -14.51
C VAL A 295 -7.16 -1.17 -15.30
N ARG A 296 -6.56 -0.14 -15.89
CA ARG A 296 -5.31 -0.27 -16.65
C ARG A 296 -4.14 -0.66 -15.75
N GLN A 297 -4.04 -0.09 -14.55
CA GLN A 297 -2.98 -0.38 -13.58
C GLN A 297 -3.01 -1.86 -13.16
N TYR A 298 -4.17 -2.36 -12.74
CA TYR A 298 -4.31 -3.76 -12.34
C TYR A 298 -4.07 -4.72 -13.50
N ARG A 299 -4.47 -4.35 -14.72
CA ARG A 299 -4.19 -5.15 -15.92
C ARG A 299 -2.67 -5.27 -16.17
N VAL A 300 -1.93 -4.17 -16.09
CA VAL A 300 -0.46 -4.18 -16.21
C VAL A 300 0.18 -4.97 -15.07
N TYR A 301 -0.30 -4.78 -13.84
CA TYR A 301 0.17 -5.51 -12.66
C TYR A 301 0.04 -7.03 -12.84
N PHE A 302 -1.14 -7.52 -13.22
CA PHE A 302 -1.32 -8.96 -13.45
C PHE A 302 -0.43 -9.46 -14.58
N GLN A 303 -0.34 -8.75 -15.70
CA GLN A 303 0.50 -9.13 -16.85
C GLN A 303 1.99 -9.25 -16.51
N HIS A 304 2.48 -8.51 -15.52
CA HIS A 304 3.88 -8.51 -15.10
C HIS A 304 4.10 -9.18 -13.74
N LEU A 305 3.11 -9.95 -13.25
CA LEU A 305 3.21 -10.62 -11.96
C LEU A 305 4.41 -11.59 -11.96
N PRO A 306 5.39 -11.42 -11.06
CA PRO A 306 6.68 -12.10 -11.17
C PRO A 306 6.61 -13.61 -10.95
N ASN A 307 5.62 -14.10 -10.18
CA ASN A 307 5.52 -15.51 -9.82
C ASN A 307 4.09 -16.08 -9.97
N PRO A 308 3.64 -16.34 -11.23
CA PRO A 308 2.31 -16.88 -11.48
C PRO A 308 2.11 -18.28 -10.91
N THR A 309 3.19 -19.07 -10.77
CA THR A 309 3.14 -20.42 -10.20
C THR A 309 2.79 -20.38 -8.72
N ASN A 310 3.43 -19.53 -7.93
CA ASN A 310 3.08 -19.37 -6.51
C ASN A 310 1.64 -18.85 -6.35
N LEU A 311 1.23 -17.88 -7.18
CA LEU A 311 -0.15 -17.40 -7.19
C LEU A 311 -1.15 -18.54 -7.47
N SER A 312 -0.82 -19.45 -8.39
CA SER A 312 -1.66 -20.62 -8.69
C SER A 312 -1.89 -21.52 -7.46
N MET A 313 -0.89 -21.65 -6.58
CA MET A 313 -1.00 -22.45 -5.36
C MET A 313 -1.90 -21.76 -4.32
N LEU A 314 -1.80 -20.43 -4.19
CA LEU A 314 -2.67 -19.65 -3.31
C LEU A 314 -4.13 -19.69 -3.78
N ILE A 315 -4.35 -19.52 -5.09
CA ILE A 315 -5.68 -19.64 -5.70
C ILE A 315 -6.24 -21.03 -5.45
N ASP A 316 -5.46 -22.09 -5.64
CA ASP A 316 -5.90 -23.46 -5.36
C ASP A 316 -6.30 -23.65 -3.89
N ALA A 317 -5.52 -23.10 -2.95
CA ALA A 317 -5.88 -23.14 -1.53
C ALA A 317 -7.21 -22.41 -1.25
N TYR A 318 -7.47 -21.29 -1.93
CA TYR A 318 -8.70 -20.50 -1.74
C TYR A 318 -9.94 -21.13 -2.39
N ILE A 319 -9.79 -21.74 -3.56
CA ILE A 319 -10.87 -22.53 -4.20
C ILE A 319 -11.30 -23.66 -3.26
N ASN A 320 -10.33 -24.34 -2.64
CA ASN A 320 -10.57 -25.48 -1.76
C ASN A 320 -10.88 -25.06 -0.30
N ARG A 321 -11.22 -23.79 -0.05
CA ARG A 321 -11.58 -23.29 1.28
C ARG A 321 -12.78 -24.05 1.85
N THR A 322 -12.71 -24.37 3.13
CA THR A 322 -13.84 -24.89 3.91
C THR A 322 -14.80 -23.75 4.27
N PRO A 323 -16.08 -24.00 4.57
CA PRO A 323 -16.95 -22.95 5.08
C PRO A 323 -16.52 -22.53 6.50
N ILE A 324 -16.59 -21.24 6.80
CA ILE A 324 -16.38 -20.72 8.16
C ILE A 324 -17.70 -20.85 8.92
N ASN A 325 -17.74 -21.77 9.88
CA ASN A 325 -18.92 -21.99 10.72
C ASN A 325 -18.91 -21.03 11.90
N PHE A 326 -19.79 -20.03 11.87
CA PHE A 326 -20.08 -19.13 12.98
C PHE A 326 -21.54 -18.67 12.89
N SER A 327 -22.08 -18.20 14.02
CA SER A 327 -23.47 -17.80 14.13
C SER A 327 -23.66 -16.60 15.04
N ARG A 328 -24.76 -15.89 14.86
CA ARG A 328 -25.10 -14.69 15.63
C ARG A 328 -25.30 -15.01 17.12
N GLU A 329 -25.91 -16.14 17.42
CA GLU A 329 -26.30 -16.53 18.79
C GLU A 329 -25.28 -17.46 19.46
N GLY A 330 -24.35 -18.04 18.70
CA GLY A 330 -23.45 -19.07 19.20
C GLY A 330 -24.11 -20.45 19.29
N GLY A 331 -23.40 -21.41 19.89
CA GLY A 331 -23.93 -22.75 20.18
C GLY A 331 -23.79 -23.74 19.03
N ALA A 332 -24.81 -24.57 18.81
CA ALA A 332 -24.76 -25.70 17.88
C ALA A 332 -24.55 -25.28 16.41
N ALA A 333 -24.94 -24.04 16.05
CA ALA A 333 -24.76 -23.47 14.72
C ALA A 333 -23.35 -22.89 14.47
N GLY A 334 -22.47 -22.95 15.47
CA GLY A 334 -21.10 -22.42 15.43
C GLY A 334 -20.87 -21.31 16.47
N PRO A 335 -19.60 -21.01 16.80
CA PRO A 335 -19.23 -20.00 17.77
C PRO A 335 -19.79 -18.61 17.41
N GLN A 336 -20.06 -17.81 18.45
CA GLN A 336 -20.37 -16.40 18.29
C GLN A 336 -19.07 -15.60 18.17
N LEU A 337 -19.00 -14.71 17.18
CA LEU A 337 -17.95 -13.70 17.08
C LEU A 337 -18.35 -12.49 17.93
N LYS A 338 -17.59 -12.22 19.01
CA LYS A 338 -17.84 -11.15 19.97
C LYS A 338 -17.05 -9.87 19.67
N VAL A 339 -16.03 -9.99 18.83
CA VAL A 339 -15.19 -8.89 18.35
C VAL A 339 -16.04 -7.95 17.48
N PRO A 340 -15.98 -6.62 17.67
CA PRO A 340 -16.64 -5.66 16.79
C PRO A 340 -16.18 -5.82 15.34
N VAL A 341 -17.12 -5.74 14.38
CA VAL A 341 -16.82 -5.97 12.96
C VAL A 341 -17.28 -4.81 12.08
N LEU A 342 -16.38 -4.28 11.27
CA LEU A 342 -16.74 -3.39 10.15
C LEU A 342 -16.65 -4.16 8.84
N GLN A 343 -17.78 -4.35 8.17
CA GLN A 343 -17.84 -4.92 6.83
C GLN A 343 -18.00 -3.84 5.77
N LEU A 344 -17.17 -3.89 4.74
CA LEU A 344 -17.17 -2.97 3.62
C LEU A 344 -17.28 -3.75 2.31
N VAL A 345 -18.14 -3.27 1.42
CA VAL A 345 -18.28 -3.84 0.08
C VAL A 345 -18.59 -2.74 -0.92
N GLY A 346 -17.96 -2.78 -2.08
CA GLY A 346 -18.32 -1.88 -3.16
C GLY A 346 -19.63 -2.28 -3.83
N ALA A 347 -20.46 -1.31 -4.23
CA ALA A 347 -21.75 -1.59 -4.87
C ALA A 347 -21.61 -2.33 -6.21
N GLY A 348 -20.48 -2.20 -6.89
CA GLY A 348 -20.11 -2.95 -8.09
C GLY A 348 -19.41 -4.28 -7.84
N SER A 349 -19.12 -4.63 -6.58
CA SER A 349 -18.40 -5.85 -6.22
C SER A 349 -19.17 -7.11 -6.61
N ALA A 350 -18.46 -8.14 -7.05
CA ALA A 350 -19.04 -9.47 -7.28
C ALA A 350 -19.48 -10.15 -5.97
N PHE A 351 -19.00 -9.67 -4.81
CA PHE A 351 -19.14 -10.32 -3.51
C PHE A 351 -20.22 -9.71 -2.61
N VAL A 352 -21.11 -8.86 -3.15
CA VAL A 352 -22.14 -8.16 -2.37
C VAL A 352 -23.02 -9.15 -1.60
N ASN A 353 -23.50 -10.21 -2.26
CA ASN A 353 -24.40 -11.18 -1.63
C ASN A 353 -23.69 -11.97 -0.52
N GLU A 354 -22.45 -12.37 -0.77
CA GLU A 354 -21.62 -13.12 0.17
C GLU A 354 -21.34 -12.30 1.44
N THR A 355 -21.08 -10.99 1.31
CA THR A 355 -20.90 -10.11 2.49
C THR A 355 -22.20 -9.91 3.27
N VAL A 356 -23.36 -9.94 2.60
CA VAL A 356 -24.67 -9.93 3.29
C VAL A 356 -24.84 -11.21 4.10
N GLU A 357 -24.48 -12.38 3.56
CA GLU A 357 -24.53 -13.64 4.30
C GLU A 357 -23.64 -13.61 5.55
N VAL A 358 -22.40 -13.09 5.44
CA VAL A 358 -21.53 -12.84 6.60
C VAL A 358 -22.24 -11.95 7.63
N ASN A 359 -22.86 -10.85 7.19
CA ASN A 359 -23.56 -9.92 8.08
C ASN A 359 -24.74 -10.55 8.82
N THR A 360 -25.48 -11.47 8.18
CA THR A 360 -26.59 -12.17 8.85
C THR A 360 -26.14 -13.00 10.05
N ARG A 361 -24.86 -13.42 10.08
CA ARG A 361 -24.26 -14.24 11.14
C ARG A 361 -23.58 -13.42 12.24
N LEU A 362 -23.46 -12.11 12.07
CA LEU A 362 -22.84 -11.22 13.05
C LEU A 362 -23.88 -10.62 14.00
N ASP A 363 -23.41 -10.22 15.18
CA ASP A 363 -24.20 -9.44 16.15
C ASP A 363 -24.37 -8.00 15.62
N PRO A 364 -25.60 -7.55 15.31
CA PRO A 364 -25.85 -6.22 14.76
C PRO A 364 -25.58 -5.10 15.77
N SER A 365 -25.48 -5.39 17.07
CA SER A 365 -25.15 -4.37 18.08
C SER A 365 -23.65 -4.01 18.11
N ARG A 366 -22.82 -4.78 17.41
CA ARG A 366 -21.35 -4.65 17.40
C ARG A 366 -20.77 -4.63 16.00
N SER A 367 -21.62 -4.71 14.98
CA SER A 367 -21.18 -4.88 13.60
C SER A 367 -21.89 -3.91 12.66
N ASP A 368 -21.10 -3.27 11.81
CA ASP A 368 -21.58 -2.40 10.76
C ASP A 368 -21.34 -3.07 9.39
N TRP A 369 -22.31 -2.97 8.49
CA TRP A 369 -22.17 -3.39 7.10
C TRP A 369 -22.47 -2.22 6.18
N ILE A 370 -21.47 -1.79 5.43
CA ILE A 370 -21.53 -0.61 4.58
C ILE A 370 -21.30 -1.03 3.13
N LYS A 371 -22.30 -0.75 2.31
CA LYS A 371 -22.21 -0.83 0.85
C LYS A 371 -21.86 0.53 0.29
N VAL A 372 -20.64 0.68 -0.22
CA VAL A 372 -20.14 1.94 -0.79
C VAL A 372 -20.75 2.14 -2.18
N SER A 373 -21.52 3.21 -2.33
CA SER A 373 -22.24 3.51 -3.58
C SER A 373 -21.33 4.15 -4.62
N GLY A 374 -21.59 3.89 -5.90
CA GLY A 374 -20.77 4.41 -7.00
C GLY A 374 -19.31 3.98 -6.88
N SER A 375 -19.09 2.72 -6.47
CA SER A 375 -17.77 2.10 -6.38
C SER A 375 -17.74 0.75 -7.08
N CYS A 376 -16.57 0.36 -7.58
CA CYS A 376 -16.29 -0.95 -8.13
C CYS A 376 -15.96 -2.00 -7.06
N GLY A 377 -15.54 -3.20 -7.49
CA GLY A 377 -15.12 -4.28 -6.59
C GLY A 377 -13.88 -3.96 -5.74
N LEU A 378 -12.97 -3.11 -6.23
CA LEU A 378 -11.79 -2.63 -5.51
C LEU A 378 -12.09 -1.33 -4.75
N VAL A 379 -12.99 -1.43 -3.76
CA VAL A 379 -13.49 -0.26 -3.02
C VAL A 379 -12.38 0.55 -2.31
N LEU A 380 -11.26 -0.09 -1.94
CA LEU A 380 -10.12 0.57 -1.32
C LEU A 380 -9.37 1.50 -2.28
N ASP A 381 -9.29 1.13 -3.56
CA ASP A 381 -8.59 1.88 -4.59
C ASP A 381 -9.51 2.90 -5.26
N ASP A 382 -10.78 2.57 -5.40
CA ASP A 382 -11.77 3.37 -6.13
C ASP A 382 -12.44 4.43 -5.25
N ARG A 383 -12.70 4.10 -3.97
CA ARG A 383 -13.33 4.98 -2.98
C ARG A 383 -12.57 4.99 -1.65
N PRO A 384 -11.26 5.29 -1.64
CA PRO A 384 -10.46 5.30 -0.42
C PRO A 384 -11.04 6.26 0.63
N GLU A 385 -11.62 7.39 0.23
CA GLU A 385 -12.23 8.36 1.13
C GLU A 385 -13.39 7.78 1.95
N ALA A 386 -14.30 7.06 1.28
CA ALA A 386 -15.48 6.49 1.91
C ALA A 386 -15.09 5.36 2.88
N VAL A 387 -14.09 4.56 2.51
CA VAL A 387 -13.56 3.50 3.38
C VAL A 387 -12.83 4.10 4.58
N THR A 388 -12.06 5.18 4.39
CA THR A 388 -11.40 5.91 5.47
C THR A 388 -12.41 6.44 6.47
N GLU A 389 -13.44 7.13 5.98
CA GLU A 389 -14.49 7.71 6.81
C GLU A 389 -15.19 6.62 7.65
N ALA A 390 -15.62 5.54 6.99
CA ALA A 390 -16.25 4.41 7.66
C ALA A 390 -15.36 3.80 8.75
N LEU A 391 -14.08 3.59 8.44
CA LEU A 391 -13.11 3.03 9.38
C LEU A 391 -12.90 3.94 10.60
N MET A 392 -12.75 5.24 10.38
CA MET A 392 -12.56 6.21 11.46
C MET A 392 -13.79 6.30 12.36
N LEU A 393 -14.99 6.43 11.78
CA LEU A 393 -16.24 6.51 12.53
C LEU A 393 -16.48 5.24 13.35
N PHE A 394 -16.21 4.08 12.76
CA PHE A 394 -16.31 2.79 13.45
C PHE A 394 -15.36 2.72 14.64
N LEU A 395 -14.07 3.02 14.45
CA LEU A 395 -13.09 3.01 15.54
C LEU A 395 -13.39 4.06 16.62
N GLN A 396 -13.91 5.23 16.24
CA GLN A 396 -14.40 6.25 17.19
C GLN A 396 -15.59 5.77 18.00
N GLY A 397 -16.53 5.05 17.38
CA GLY A 397 -17.65 4.41 18.07
C GLY A 397 -17.19 3.40 19.12
N LEU A 398 -16.02 2.77 18.93
CA LEU A 398 -15.38 1.90 19.90
C LEU A 398 -14.53 2.63 20.95
N GLY A 399 -14.43 3.96 20.87
CA GLY A 399 -13.67 4.81 21.80
C GLY A 399 -12.22 5.08 21.39
N TYR A 400 -11.79 4.66 20.20
CA TYR A 400 -10.45 4.97 19.69
C TYR A 400 -10.42 6.32 18.97
N PHE A 401 -9.33 7.09 19.14
CA PHE A 401 -9.12 8.38 18.47
C PHE A 401 -10.27 9.41 18.63
N PRO A 402 -10.83 9.61 19.84
CA PRO A 402 -12.02 10.44 20.04
C PRO A 402 -11.80 11.94 19.73
N THR A 403 -10.55 12.39 19.70
CA THR A 403 -10.18 13.79 19.43
C THR A 403 -10.00 14.08 17.94
N MET A 404 -10.05 13.06 17.09
CA MET A 404 -9.81 13.21 15.65
C MET A 404 -11.05 13.80 14.97
N ASN A 405 -10.87 14.90 14.24
CA ASN A 405 -11.98 15.58 13.58
C ASN A 405 -12.20 14.98 12.18
N VAL A 406 -13.08 13.97 12.12
CA VAL A 406 -13.42 13.27 10.87
C VAL A 406 -13.91 14.25 9.81
N VAL A 407 -14.78 15.20 10.17
CA VAL A 407 -15.35 16.19 9.23
C VAL A 407 -14.25 17.06 8.63
N LYS A 408 -13.29 17.52 9.44
CA LYS A 408 -12.16 18.32 8.96
C LYS A 408 -11.29 17.49 8.01
N LEU A 409 -11.01 16.24 8.35
CA LEU A 409 -10.20 15.36 7.50
C LEU A 409 -10.91 15.05 6.17
N MET A 410 -12.20 14.73 6.20
CA MET A 410 -13.00 14.50 4.99
C MET A 410 -13.10 15.75 4.12
N LYS A 411 -13.15 16.94 4.75
CA LYS A 411 -13.07 18.20 4.01
C LYS A 411 -11.73 18.38 3.31
N GLN A 412 -10.61 18.10 3.98
CA GLN A 412 -9.27 18.14 3.38
C GLN A 412 -9.13 17.13 2.22
N ILE A 413 -9.71 15.93 2.38
CA ILE A 413 -9.79 14.91 1.34
C ILE A 413 -10.51 15.45 0.11
N HIS A 414 -11.71 16.01 0.32
CA HIS A 414 -12.54 16.50 -0.76
C HIS A 414 -11.90 17.72 -1.47
N GLU A 415 -11.26 18.60 -0.71
CA GLU A 415 -10.51 19.75 -1.25
C GLU A 415 -9.30 19.30 -2.09
N ALA A 416 -8.56 18.28 -1.64
CA ALA A 416 -7.46 17.70 -2.41
C ALA A 416 -7.93 17.04 -3.72
N GLN A 417 -9.08 16.37 -3.71
CA GLN A 417 -9.67 15.78 -4.91
C GLN A 417 -10.22 16.85 -5.87
N SER A 418 -10.96 17.84 -5.37
CA SER A 418 -11.57 18.90 -6.20
C SER A 418 -10.55 19.90 -6.77
N GLY A 419 -9.47 20.19 -6.04
CA GLY A 419 -8.35 20.99 -6.56
C GLY A 419 -7.65 20.34 -7.77
N SER A 420 -7.65 19.00 -7.84
CA SER A 420 -7.14 18.24 -8.98
C SER A 420 -8.03 18.39 -10.22
N TYR A 421 -9.36 18.31 -10.03
CA TYR A 421 -10.34 18.50 -11.12
C TYR A 421 -10.35 19.93 -11.69
N ALA A 422 -10.16 20.95 -10.84
CA ALA A 422 -10.10 22.34 -11.30
C ALA A 422 -8.82 22.66 -12.10
N ALA A 423 -7.73 21.93 -11.85
CA ALA A 423 -6.49 22.04 -12.63
C ALA A 423 -6.62 21.37 -14.01
N GLU A 424 -7.33 20.23 -14.11
CA GLU A 424 -7.64 19.57 -15.38
C GLU A 424 -8.44 20.47 -16.32
N GLN A 425 -9.48 21.14 -15.82
CA GLN A 425 -10.35 21.97 -16.67
C GLN A 425 -9.60 23.15 -17.28
N ARG A 426 -8.63 23.73 -16.57
CA ARG A 426 -7.77 24.79 -17.11
C ARG A 426 -6.78 24.28 -18.16
N CYS A 427 -6.22 23.08 -18.00
CA CYS A 427 -5.33 22.50 -19.01
C CYS A 427 -6.07 22.10 -20.30
N VAL A 428 -7.34 21.70 -20.21
CA VAL A 428 -8.16 21.35 -21.38
C VAL A 428 -8.64 22.60 -22.12
N ASP A 429 -8.94 23.70 -21.42
CA ASP A 429 -9.36 24.96 -22.03
C ASP A 429 -8.19 25.76 -22.65
N GLU A 430 -6.94 25.40 -22.34
CA GLU A 430 -5.71 26.02 -22.87
C GLU A 430 -5.07 25.26 -24.06
N CYS A 431 -5.70 24.19 -24.58
CA CYS A 431 -5.23 23.42 -25.75
C CYS A 431 -5.96 23.74 -27.06
#